data_AF-F1LDK5-F1
#
_entry.id   AF-F1LDK5-F1
#
_cell.length_a   1.000
_cell.length_b   1.000
_cell.length_c   1.000
_cell.angle_alpha   90.00
_cell.angle_beta   90.00
_cell.angle_gamma   90.00
#
_symmetry.space_group_name_H-M   'P 1'
#
loop_
_entity.id
_entity.type
_entity.pdbx_description
1 polymer ?
#
loop_
_entity_poly.entity_id
_entity_poly.type
_entity_poly.pdbx_seq_one_letter_code
_entity_poly.pdbx_strand_id
1 'polypeptide(L)'
;MEVAGDLTPLLGPSLVRLDAMAVKQLQDARLYSAIDELALLSAKAMQLRQPLTTCEKLVSADNVLYLLWEKDEQTSMSRLLGMLKVGRKQLFLYDRQMKTYEVTLLAFMAKHYGLTDAVWQNTNFVVFPQLFDTITTDDGSAPEGWRRSSTPRHIGRGATDTRWLEHAITGHAAKGNSTGSPVECDSSAEGTLANRANQARLRKAHILSSKPLW
;
A
#
# COMPACT_ATOMS: atom_id res chain seq x y z
N MET A 1 -13.11 16.29 2.57
CA MET A 1 -12.64 17.42 1.74
C MET A 1 -13.07 17.16 0.31
N GLU A 2 -13.59 18.15 -0.40
CA GLU A 2 -14.12 17.97 -1.75
C GLU A 2 -13.15 18.55 -2.78
N VAL A 3 -12.93 17.80 -3.85
CA VAL A 3 -12.04 18.15 -4.95
C VAL A 3 -12.88 18.23 -6.20
N ALA A 4 -12.83 19.38 -6.88
CA ALA A 4 -13.55 19.58 -8.12
C ALA A 4 -12.95 18.71 -9.24
N GLY A 5 -13.76 17.80 -9.77
CA GLY A 5 -13.41 16.90 -10.87
C GLY A 5 -13.41 15.42 -10.48
N ASP A 6 -13.38 14.58 -11.50
CA ASP A 6 -13.34 13.14 -11.34
C ASP A 6 -11.90 12.67 -11.09
N LEU A 7 -11.64 12.12 -9.90
CA LEU A 7 -10.35 11.54 -9.53
C LEU A 7 -10.24 10.06 -9.90
N THR A 8 -11.31 9.42 -10.39
CA THR A 8 -11.31 8.02 -10.84
C THR A 8 -10.17 7.67 -11.79
N PRO A 9 -9.84 8.48 -12.83
CA PRO A 9 -8.74 8.14 -13.74
C PRO A 9 -7.35 8.21 -13.08
N LEU A 10 -7.19 8.98 -12.00
CA LEU A 10 -5.91 9.19 -11.34
C LEU A 10 -5.70 8.24 -10.15
N LEU A 11 -6.76 8.03 -9.37
CA LEU A 11 -6.73 7.31 -8.11
C LEU A 11 -7.26 5.87 -8.24
N GLY A 12 -8.17 5.60 -9.18
CA GLY A 12 -8.75 4.27 -9.38
C GLY A 12 -9.70 3.87 -8.25
N PRO A 13 -9.42 2.82 -7.46
CA PRO A 13 -10.31 2.38 -6.38
C PRO A 13 -10.43 3.41 -5.24
N SER A 14 -11.50 3.32 -4.45
CA SER A 14 -11.78 4.21 -3.31
C SER A 14 -10.66 4.22 -2.25
N LEU A 15 -9.90 3.13 -2.11
CA LEU A 15 -8.72 3.07 -1.25
C LEU A 15 -7.46 2.98 -2.11
N VAL A 16 -6.62 4.01 -2.02
CA VAL A 16 -5.40 4.13 -2.82
C VAL A 16 -4.18 4.10 -1.93
N ARG A 17 -3.17 3.34 -2.36
CA ARG A 17 -1.82 3.36 -1.77
C ARG A 17 -0.93 4.29 -2.58
N LEU A 18 -0.51 5.38 -1.97
CA LEU A 18 0.39 6.38 -2.54
C LEU A 18 1.75 6.30 -1.85
N ASP A 19 2.78 5.84 -2.56
CA ASP A 19 4.18 5.98 -2.14
C ASP A 19 4.82 7.23 -2.77
N ALA A 20 6.06 7.55 -2.39
CA ALA A 20 6.76 8.74 -2.88
C ALA A 20 6.77 8.85 -4.41
N MET A 21 6.87 7.72 -5.13
CA MET A 21 6.86 7.72 -6.60
C MET A 21 5.45 7.93 -7.15
N ALA A 22 4.44 7.27 -6.60
CA ALA A 22 3.05 7.47 -6.97
C ALA A 22 2.61 8.92 -6.73
N VAL A 23 3.00 9.54 -5.60
CA VAL A 23 2.71 10.95 -5.32
C VAL A 23 3.34 11.84 -6.39
N LYS A 24 4.63 11.66 -6.71
CA LYS A 24 5.30 12.40 -7.80
C LYS A 24 4.61 12.25 -9.17
N GLN A 25 4.03 11.09 -9.45
CA GLN A 25 3.37 10.79 -10.72
C GLN A 25 1.98 11.39 -10.85
N LEU A 26 1.29 11.69 -9.74
CA LEU A 26 -0.08 12.21 -9.79
C LEU A 26 -0.18 13.54 -10.56
N GLN A 27 0.87 14.38 -10.54
CA GLN A 27 1.03 15.68 -11.24
C GLN A 27 -0.18 16.64 -11.26
N ASP A 28 -1.25 16.36 -10.51
CA ASP A 28 -2.45 17.20 -10.43
C ASP A 28 -2.35 18.11 -9.20
N ALA A 29 -2.18 19.41 -9.46
CA ALA A 29 -2.06 20.44 -8.42
C ALA A 29 -3.28 20.46 -7.47
N ARG A 30 -4.48 20.11 -7.95
CA ARG A 30 -5.69 20.09 -7.13
C ARG A 30 -5.63 18.99 -6.08
N LEU A 31 -5.19 17.80 -6.48
CA LEU A 31 -5.06 16.67 -5.58
C LEU A 31 -3.93 16.88 -4.56
N TYR A 32 -2.82 17.50 -4.99
CA TYR A 32 -1.74 17.92 -4.09
C TYR A 32 -2.24 18.89 -3.01
N SER A 33 -2.93 19.96 -3.41
CA SER A 33 -3.53 20.92 -2.47
C SER A 33 -4.54 20.24 -1.54
N ALA A 34 -5.34 19.31 -2.07
CA ALA A 34 -6.33 18.60 -1.29
C ALA A 34 -5.75 17.66 -0.23
N ILE A 35 -4.65 16.96 -0.55
CA ILE A 35 -3.94 16.15 0.44
C ILE A 35 -3.30 17.03 1.51
N ASP A 36 -2.72 18.17 1.12
CA ASP A 36 -2.09 19.11 2.06
C ASP A 36 -3.10 19.79 2.99
N GLU A 37 -4.26 20.18 2.46
CA GLU A 37 -5.37 20.71 3.26
C GLU A 37 -5.99 19.64 4.17
N LEU A 38 -6.21 18.43 3.68
CA LEU A 38 -6.61 17.30 4.52
C LEU A 38 -5.60 17.10 5.66
N ALA A 39 -4.31 17.30 5.39
CA ALA A 39 -3.27 17.13 6.38
C ALA A 39 -3.21 18.27 7.37
N LEU A 40 -3.46 19.49 6.92
CA LEU A 40 -3.67 20.64 7.80
C LEU A 40 -4.87 20.41 8.73
N LEU A 41 -5.98 19.90 8.21
CA LEU A 41 -7.15 19.54 9.03
C LEU A 41 -6.81 18.46 10.05
N SER A 42 -6.07 17.42 9.65
CA SER A 42 -5.61 16.38 10.58
C SER A 42 -4.72 16.95 11.69
N ALA A 43 -3.85 17.92 11.36
CA ALA A 43 -2.97 18.57 12.32
C ALA A 43 -3.75 19.41 13.33
N LYS A 44 -4.74 20.19 12.86
CA LYS A 44 -5.65 20.97 13.71
C LYS A 44 -6.44 20.06 14.66
N ALA A 45 -6.97 18.95 14.16
CA ALA A 45 -7.69 17.97 14.97
C ALA A 45 -6.81 17.35 16.06
N MET A 46 -5.53 17.10 15.76
CA MET A 46 -4.53 16.61 16.71
C MET A 46 -3.88 17.72 17.57
N GLN A 47 -4.32 18.97 17.47
CA GLN A 47 -3.77 20.13 18.18
C GLN A 47 -2.27 20.38 17.91
N LEU A 48 -1.81 20.03 16.71
CA LEU A 48 -0.44 20.25 16.27
C LEU A 48 -0.29 21.64 15.63
N ARG A 49 0.84 22.30 15.89
CA ARG A 49 1.14 23.63 15.32
C ARG A 49 1.34 23.60 13.81
N GLN A 50 1.80 22.48 13.26
CA GLN A 50 2.08 22.30 11.84
C GLN A 50 1.70 20.90 11.36
N PRO A 51 1.33 20.73 10.07
CA PRO A 51 1.04 19.44 9.51
C PRO A 51 2.27 18.52 9.46
N LEU A 52 2.10 17.32 10.00
CA LEU A 52 3.11 16.23 9.99
C LEU A 52 3.18 15.52 8.64
N THR A 53 2.20 15.71 7.79
CA THR A 53 2.06 15.07 6.49
C THR A 53 1.84 16.19 5.49
N THR A 54 2.70 16.31 4.50
CA THR A 54 2.50 17.16 3.32
C THR A 54 2.99 16.37 2.12
N CYS A 55 2.54 16.70 0.92
CA CYS A 55 2.97 16.04 -0.30
C CYS A 55 4.50 16.13 -0.44
N GLU A 56 5.10 17.28 -0.14
CA GLU A 56 6.56 17.44 -0.13
C GLU A 56 7.25 16.51 0.89
N LYS A 57 6.72 16.41 2.12
CA LYS A 57 7.24 15.50 3.15
C LYS A 57 7.03 14.02 2.80
N LEU A 58 5.97 13.69 2.08
CA LEU A 58 5.69 12.33 1.60
C LEU A 58 6.60 11.94 0.44
N VAL A 59 6.96 12.90 -0.41
CA VAL A 59 7.86 12.69 -1.55
C VAL A 59 9.31 12.55 -1.10
N SER A 60 9.70 13.28 -0.05
CA SER A 60 11.06 13.25 0.52
C SER A 60 11.29 12.10 1.51
N ALA A 61 10.25 11.59 2.16
CA ALA A 61 10.35 10.47 3.09
C ALA A 61 9.86 9.15 2.46
N ASP A 62 10.45 8.03 2.84
CA ASP A 62 9.99 6.69 2.45
C ASP A 62 8.75 6.25 3.26
N ASN A 63 7.71 7.07 3.21
CA ASN A 63 6.42 6.82 3.83
C ASN A 63 5.39 6.47 2.76
N VAL A 64 4.41 5.67 3.14
CA VAL A 64 3.26 5.29 2.32
C VAL A 64 2.03 5.97 2.89
N LEU A 65 1.29 6.68 2.06
CA LEU A 65 -0.01 7.25 2.38
C LEU A 65 -1.11 6.35 1.82
N TYR A 66 -2.03 5.93 2.67
CA TYR A 66 -3.29 5.33 2.25
C TYR A 66 -4.34 6.43 2.22
N LEU A 67 -4.94 6.66 1.06
CA LEU A 67 -5.96 7.67 0.86
C LEU A 67 -7.31 6.98 0.64
N LEU A 68 -8.28 7.34 1.46
CA LEU A 68 -9.66 6.91 1.30
C LEU A 68 -10.45 8.05 0.66
N TRP A 69 -11.08 7.78 -0.48
CA TRP A 69 -11.86 8.74 -1.23
C TRP A 69 -13.08 8.09 -1.87
N GLU A 70 -14.07 8.90 -2.18
CA GLU A 70 -15.34 8.49 -2.77
C GLU A 70 -15.72 9.47 -3.88
N LYS A 71 -16.34 8.97 -4.94
CA LYS A 71 -16.90 9.80 -6.00
C LYS A 71 -18.38 9.98 -5.72
N ASP A 72 -18.82 11.23 -5.68
CA ASP A 72 -20.25 11.54 -5.66
C ASP A 72 -20.76 11.66 -7.10
N GLU A 73 -21.61 10.72 -7.49
CA GLU A 73 -22.21 10.67 -8.84
C GLU A 73 -23.17 11.84 -9.10
N GLN A 74 -23.77 12.43 -8.06
CA GLN A 74 -24.75 13.49 -8.22
C GLN A 74 -24.11 14.86 -8.47
N THR A 75 -22.95 15.10 -7.87
CA THR A 75 -22.26 16.40 -7.93
C THR A 75 -21.06 16.41 -8.87
N SER A 76 -20.65 15.24 -9.42
CA SER A 76 -19.40 15.07 -10.19
C SER A 76 -18.15 15.54 -9.42
N MET A 77 -18.22 15.53 -8.09
CA MET A 77 -17.14 15.90 -7.21
C MET A 77 -16.55 14.66 -6.54
N SER A 78 -15.24 14.71 -6.31
CA SER A 78 -14.54 13.65 -5.58
C SER A 78 -14.34 14.09 -4.14
N ARG A 79 -14.73 13.26 -3.18
CA ARG A 79 -14.62 13.53 -1.75
C ARG A 79 -13.51 12.69 -1.13
N LEU A 80 -12.49 13.35 -0.60
CA LEU A 80 -11.49 12.73 0.27
C LEU A 80 -12.10 12.55 1.67
N LEU A 81 -12.23 11.29 2.09
CA LEU A 81 -12.82 10.90 3.37
C LEU A 81 -11.77 10.91 4.49
N GLY A 82 -10.58 10.38 4.21
CA GLY A 82 -9.53 10.28 5.21
C GLY A 82 -8.22 9.79 4.64
N MET A 83 -7.18 9.82 5.47
CA MET A 83 -5.87 9.32 5.09
C MET A 83 -5.17 8.67 6.27
N LEU A 84 -4.27 7.74 5.96
CA LEU A 84 -3.42 7.04 6.91
C LEU A 84 -1.99 7.03 6.38
N LYS A 85 -1.08 7.69 7.10
CA LYS A 85 0.35 7.66 6.80
C LYS A 85 1.02 6.52 7.58
N VAL A 86 1.74 5.67 6.87
CA VAL A 86 2.53 4.57 7.42
C VAL A 86 3.98 4.73 7.00
N GLY A 87 4.94 4.47 7.88
CA GLY A 87 6.36 4.55 7.58
C GLY A 87 7.17 3.61 8.46
N ARG A 88 8.32 3.16 7.96
CA ARG A 88 9.26 2.39 8.78
C ARG A 88 9.98 3.35 9.71
N LYS A 89 9.98 3.03 11.01
CA LYS A 89 10.71 3.77 12.04
C LYS A 89 11.51 2.80 12.88
N GLN A 90 12.79 3.09 13.05
CA GLN A 90 13.58 2.53 14.15
C GLN A 90 13.27 3.38 15.38
N LEU A 91 12.79 2.73 16.44
CA LEU A 91 12.41 3.41 17.66
C LEU A 91 13.53 3.26 18.68
N PHE A 92 13.98 4.38 19.24
CA PHE A 92 14.89 4.39 20.38
C PHE A 92 14.05 4.69 21.63
N LEU A 93 13.93 3.69 22.51
CA LEU A 93 13.22 3.82 23.78
C LEU A 93 14.23 4.04 24.91
N TYR A 94 13.87 4.88 25.86
CA TYR A 94 14.66 5.11 27.07
C TYR A 94 13.94 4.53 28.28
N ASP A 95 14.68 3.89 29.17
CA ASP A 95 14.16 3.50 30.48
C ASP A 95 14.39 4.58 31.55
N ARG A 96 13.93 4.30 32.78
CA ARG A 96 14.09 5.20 33.94
C ARG A 96 15.55 5.46 34.32
N GLN A 97 16.49 4.66 33.82
CA GLN A 97 17.93 4.79 34.04
C GLN A 97 18.62 5.44 32.83
N MET A 98 17.85 6.02 31.90
CA MET A 98 18.31 6.62 30.63
C MET A 98 19.04 5.64 29.71
N LYS A 99 18.89 4.33 29.91
CA LYS A 99 19.44 3.32 29.00
C LYS A 99 18.58 3.26 27.74
N THR A 100 19.25 3.25 26.60
CA THR A 100 18.62 3.25 25.28
C THR A 100 18.41 1.83 24.77
N TYR A 101 17.24 1.56 24.20
CA TYR A 101 16.89 0.30 23.55
C TYR A 101 16.41 0.58 22.13
N GLU A 102 17.00 -0.11 21.15
CA GLU A 102 16.50 -0.10 19.78
C GLU A 102 15.39 -1.15 19.64
N VAL A 103 14.19 -0.71 19.26
CA VAL A 103 13.00 -1.57 19.21
C VAL A 103 12.30 -1.40 17.86
N THR A 104 11.87 -2.53 17.28
CA THR A 104 11.08 -2.52 16.05
C THR A 104 9.60 -2.26 16.36
N LEU A 105 8.86 -1.71 15.38
CA LEU A 105 7.41 -1.53 15.51
C LEU A 105 6.67 -2.85 15.83
N LEU A 106 7.18 -3.99 15.35
CA LEU A 106 6.61 -5.31 15.64
C LEU A 106 6.69 -5.65 17.13
N ALA A 107 7.81 -5.35 17.79
CA ALA A 107 7.94 -5.57 19.23
C ALA A 107 7.02 -4.64 20.05
N PHE A 108 6.82 -3.40 19.58
CA PHE A 108 5.81 -2.50 20.16
C PHE A 108 4.39 -3.06 20.00
N MET A 109 4.05 -3.54 18.80
CA MET A 109 2.73 -4.12 18.50
C MET A 109 2.44 -5.36 19.34
N ALA A 110 3.41 -6.25 19.48
CA ALA A 110 3.30 -7.43 20.34
C ALA A 110 3.02 -7.05 21.80
N LYS A 111 3.73 -6.05 22.33
CA LYS A 111 3.59 -5.62 23.73
C LYS A 111 2.26 -4.90 24.03
N HIS A 112 1.84 -3.99 23.16
CA HIS A 112 0.70 -3.09 23.45
C HIS A 112 -0.63 -3.57 22.87
N TYR A 113 -0.62 -4.30 21.76
CA TYR A 113 -1.83 -4.79 21.09
C TYR A 113 -1.99 -6.31 21.18
N GLY A 114 -1.06 -7.02 21.84
CA GLY A 114 -1.07 -8.48 21.92
C GLY A 114 -0.89 -9.18 20.57
N LEU A 115 -0.38 -8.45 19.56
CA LEU A 115 -0.19 -8.96 18.21
C LEU A 115 1.12 -9.76 18.15
N THR A 116 1.06 -11.01 18.58
CA THR A 116 2.16 -11.97 18.52
C THR A 116 2.10 -12.82 17.25
N ASP A 117 3.18 -13.53 16.95
CA ASP A 117 3.22 -14.54 15.88
C ASP A 117 2.93 -14.01 14.46
N ALA A 118 3.52 -12.84 14.15
CA ALA A 118 3.52 -12.23 12.83
C ALA A 118 3.82 -13.25 11.71
N VAL A 119 2.82 -13.47 10.85
CA VAL A 119 2.90 -14.30 9.66
C VAL A 119 3.41 -13.45 8.49
N TRP A 120 4.63 -13.75 8.06
CA TRP A 120 5.26 -13.10 6.92
C TRP A 120 4.62 -13.61 5.63
N GLN A 121 3.93 -12.73 4.91
CA GLN A 121 3.37 -13.08 3.61
C GLN A 121 4.47 -13.06 2.55
N ASN A 122 4.20 -13.70 1.41
CA ASN A 122 5.06 -13.61 0.23
C ASN A 122 5.07 -12.20 -0.42
N THR A 123 4.30 -11.27 0.14
CA THR A 123 4.23 -9.85 -0.22
C THR A 123 5.03 -8.99 0.78
N ASN A 124 4.94 -7.66 0.68
CA ASN A 124 5.58 -6.73 1.61
C ASN A 124 4.77 -6.50 2.90
N PHE A 125 3.76 -7.33 3.16
CA PHE A 125 2.87 -7.20 4.31
C PHE A 125 3.18 -8.26 5.36
N VAL A 126 3.02 -7.85 6.61
CA VAL A 126 2.99 -8.74 7.77
C VAL A 126 1.55 -8.79 8.24
N VAL A 127 1.03 -9.99 8.42
CA VAL A 127 -0.33 -10.22 8.94
C VAL A 127 -0.24 -10.98 10.25
N PHE A 128 -1.21 -10.80 11.12
CA PHE A 128 -1.25 -11.49 12.40
C PHE A 128 -2.36 -12.54 12.39
N PRO A 129 -2.24 -13.64 13.18
CA PRO A 129 -3.21 -14.73 13.18
C PRO A 129 -4.66 -14.28 13.38
N GLN A 130 -4.87 -13.26 14.22
CA GLN A 130 -6.18 -12.67 14.50
C GLN A 130 -6.88 -12.11 13.24
N LEU A 131 -6.13 -11.85 12.17
CA LEU A 131 -6.68 -11.44 10.88
C LEU A 131 -7.43 -12.58 10.18
N PHE A 132 -7.03 -13.83 10.38
CA PHE A 132 -7.66 -14.97 9.74
C PHE A 132 -8.95 -15.39 10.43
N ASP A 133 -9.07 -15.11 11.74
CA ASP A 133 -10.29 -15.35 12.51
C ASP A 133 -11.50 -14.56 11.98
N THR A 134 -11.28 -13.47 11.24
CA THR A 134 -12.36 -12.71 10.59
C THR A 134 -12.73 -13.24 9.20
N ILE A 135 -11.85 -14.05 8.59
CA ILE A 135 -12.03 -14.61 7.24
C ILE A 135 -12.74 -15.98 7.31
N THR A 136 -12.77 -16.64 8.47
CA THR A 136 -13.40 -17.95 8.68
C THR A 136 -14.94 -17.93 8.66
N THR A 137 -15.57 -16.86 8.19
CA THR A 137 -16.98 -16.96 7.76
C THR A 137 -17.05 -17.97 6.60
N ASP A 138 -17.96 -18.94 6.70
CA ASP A 138 -17.97 -20.28 6.05
C ASP A 138 -17.68 -20.37 4.53
N ASP A 139 -17.64 -19.25 3.81
CA ASP A 139 -17.56 -19.23 2.34
C ASP A 139 -16.14 -19.04 1.79
N GLY A 140 -15.10 -18.99 2.65
CA GLY A 140 -13.72 -18.71 2.23
C GLY A 140 -13.57 -17.33 1.58
N SER A 141 -14.55 -16.46 1.79
CA SER A 141 -14.63 -15.12 1.23
C SER A 141 -14.05 -14.10 2.21
N ALA A 142 -13.21 -13.20 1.72
CA ALA A 142 -12.83 -12.03 2.50
C ALA A 142 -14.09 -11.22 2.89
N PRO A 143 -14.14 -10.63 4.10
CA PRO A 143 -15.27 -9.82 4.57
C PRO A 143 -15.64 -8.69 3.60
N GLU A 144 -16.89 -8.23 3.65
CA GLU A 144 -17.37 -7.12 2.83
C GLU A 144 -16.48 -5.88 2.99
N GLY A 145 -16.10 -5.24 1.88
CA GLY A 145 -15.16 -4.11 1.86
C GLY A 145 -13.66 -4.46 1.91
N TRP A 146 -13.28 -5.72 2.10
CA TRP A 146 -11.86 -6.15 2.04
C TRP A 146 -11.42 -6.56 0.63
N ARG A 147 -12.39 -6.77 -0.25
CA ARG A 147 -12.11 -7.07 -1.65
C ARG A 147 -11.72 -5.79 -2.38
N ARG A 148 -10.69 -5.89 -3.23
CA ARG A 148 -10.45 -4.87 -4.25
C ARG A 148 -11.73 -4.76 -5.09
N SER A 149 -12.22 -3.54 -5.34
CA SER A 149 -13.35 -3.36 -6.26
C SER A 149 -13.04 -4.12 -7.54
N SER A 150 -13.97 -4.97 -7.98
CA SER A 150 -13.73 -5.84 -9.12
C SER A 150 -13.35 -4.96 -10.31
N THR A 151 -12.14 -5.12 -10.83
CA THR A 151 -11.87 -4.62 -12.17
C THR A 151 -12.84 -5.31 -13.12
N PRO A 152 -13.50 -4.60 -14.05
CA PRO A 152 -14.42 -5.21 -14.99
C PRO A 152 -13.70 -6.30 -15.77
N ARG A 153 -14.00 -7.57 -15.49
CA ARG A 153 -13.49 -8.70 -16.27
C ARG A 153 -14.47 -8.93 -17.42
N HIS A 154 -13.95 -8.82 -18.63
CA HIS A 154 -14.63 -9.20 -19.85
C HIS A 154 -15.09 -10.66 -19.75
N ILE A 155 -16.41 -10.87 -19.65
CA ILE A 155 -17.05 -12.16 -19.92
C ILE A 155 -17.44 -12.12 -21.38
N GLY A 156 -16.75 -12.90 -22.21
CA GLY A 156 -17.02 -12.97 -23.64
C GLY A 156 -18.15 -13.94 -23.95
N ARG A 157 -19.29 -13.43 -24.38
CA ARG A 157 -20.02 -13.90 -25.57
C ARG A 157 -21.08 -12.88 -25.96
N GLY A 158 -20.87 -12.20 -27.08
CA GLY A 158 -21.88 -11.37 -27.73
C GLY A 158 -21.41 -9.94 -27.99
N ALA A 159 -21.35 -9.60 -29.27
CA ALA A 159 -20.98 -8.31 -29.83
C ALA A 159 -21.67 -7.11 -29.16
N THR A 160 -20.91 -6.02 -28.93
CA THR A 160 -21.07 -4.71 -29.58
C THR A 160 -19.95 -3.76 -29.16
N ASP A 161 -19.22 -3.26 -30.17
CA ASP A 161 -18.35 -2.07 -30.23
C ASP A 161 -17.59 -1.57 -29.00
N THR A 162 -16.29 -1.88 -28.95
CA THR A 162 -15.30 -1.23 -28.10
C THR A 162 -14.70 0.00 -28.78
N ARG A 163 -15.37 1.15 -28.66
CA ARG A 163 -14.87 2.46 -29.15
C ARG A 163 -13.71 3.06 -28.32
N TRP A 164 -13.35 2.41 -27.21
CA TRP A 164 -12.33 2.88 -26.24
C TRP A 164 -10.97 2.19 -26.36
N LEU A 165 -10.80 1.26 -27.31
CA LEU A 165 -9.55 0.50 -27.50
C LEU A 165 -8.70 0.98 -28.69
N GLU A 166 -9.18 1.90 -29.54
CA GLU A 166 -8.36 2.40 -30.68
C GLU A 166 -7.17 3.27 -30.25
N HIS A 167 -7.21 3.83 -29.03
CA HIS A 167 -6.13 4.67 -28.49
C HIS A 167 -5.31 3.99 -27.37
N ALA A 168 -5.64 2.75 -27.02
CA ALA A 168 -4.81 1.99 -26.10
C ALA A 168 -3.52 1.60 -26.85
N ILE A 169 -2.38 2.15 -26.40
CA ILE A 169 -1.06 1.73 -26.85
C ILE A 169 -1.01 0.21 -26.68
N THR A 170 -0.96 -0.52 -27.80
CA THR A 170 -0.77 -1.97 -27.82
C THR A 170 0.37 -2.31 -26.87
N GLY A 171 0.06 -3.07 -25.82
CA GLY A 171 1.04 -3.47 -24.82
C GLY A 171 2.27 -4.01 -25.54
N HIS A 172 3.44 -3.47 -25.20
CA HIS A 172 4.70 -3.98 -25.69
C HIS A 172 4.72 -5.49 -25.45
N ALA A 173 4.87 -6.27 -26.53
CA ALA A 173 5.30 -7.66 -26.41
C ALA A 173 6.56 -7.66 -25.54
N ALA A 174 6.55 -8.45 -24.47
CA ALA A 174 7.69 -8.57 -23.58
C ALA A 174 8.91 -8.95 -24.43
N LYS A 175 9.82 -8.00 -24.65
CA LYS A 175 11.11 -8.27 -25.27
C LYS A 175 11.83 -9.24 -24.34
N GLY A 176 11.88 -10.51 -24.74
CA GLY A 176 12.86 -11.45 -24.23
C GLY A 176 14.24 -10.88 -24.56
N ASN A 177 14.92 -10.32 -23.56
CA ASN A 177 16.33 -10.02 -23.70
C ASN A 177 17.09 -11.34 -23.63
N SER A 178 17.48 -11.82 -24.81
CA SER A 178 18.55 -12.80 -24.98
C SER A 178 19.87 -12.20 -24.51
N THR A 179 20.19 -12.30 -23.22
CA THR A 179 21.57 -12.30 -22.77
C THR A 179 22.00 -13.75 -22.69
N GLY A 180 22.95 -14.13 -23.56
CA GLY A 180 23.44 -15.49 -23.76
C GLY A 180 24.14 -16.10 -22.55
N SER A 181 23.39 -16.38 -21.50
CA SER A 181 23.79 -17.19 -20.36
C SER A 181 22.52 -17.88 -19.87
N PRO A 182 22.31 -19.18 -20.15
CA PRO A 182 21.14 -19.88 -19.68
C PRO A 182 21.33 -20.10 -18.16
N VAL A 183 20.87 -19.14 -17.36
CA VAL A 183 20.46 -19.49 -16.01
C VAL A 183 19.11 -20.15 -16.22
N GLU A 184 19.05 -21.48 -16.04
CA GLU A 184 17.79 -22.22 -16.02
C GLU A 184 16.94 -21.69 -14.86
N CYS A 185 16.20 -20.61 -15.12
CA CYS A 185 15.22 -20.07 -14.21
C CYS A 185 13.95 -20.88 -14.45
N ASP A 186 13.65 -21.78 -13.50
CA ASP A 186 12.39 -22.50 -13.50
C ASP A 186 11.22 -21.49 -13.53
N SER A 187 10.58 -21.42 -14.68
CA SER A 187 9.46 -20.53 -14.98
C SER A 187 8.11 -21.20 -14.69
N SER A 188 8.12 -22.40 -14.13
CA SER A 188 6.91 -23.05 -13.66
C SER A 188 6.23 -22.23 -12.56
N ALA A 189 4.92 -22.39 -12.42
CA ALA A 189 4.15 -21.75 -11.35
C ALA A 189 4.74 -22.11 -9.96
N GLU A 190 5.25 -23.32 -9.82
CA GLU A 190 5.89 -23.82 -8.60
C GLU A 190 7.25 -23.16 -8.35
N GLY A 191 8.10 -23.02 -9.38
CA GLY A 191 9.38 -22.31 -9.31
C GLY A 191 9.22 -20.83 -8.96
N THR A 192 8.22 -20.15 -9.53
CA THR A 192 7.92 -18.75 -9.18
C THR A 192 7.43 -18.57 -7.74
N LEU A 193 6.61 -19.51 -7.23
CA LEU A 193 6.18 -19.56 -5.83
C LEU A 193 7.37 -19.80 -4.89
N ALA A 194 8.24 -20.76 -5.22
CA ALA A 194 9.43 -21.10 -4.44
C ALA A 194 10.44 -19.93 -4.37
N ASN A 195 10.68 -19.26 -5.50
CA ASN A 195 11.53 -18.07 -5.56
C ASN A 195 10.97 -16.93 -4.71
N ARG A 196 9.64 -16.72 -4.73
CA ARG A 196 8.99 -15.70 -3.90
C ARG A 196 9.03 -16.04 -2.41
N ALA A 197 8.83 -17.31 -2.06
CA ALA A 197 8.95 -17.80 -0.69
C ALA A 197 10.39 -17.63 -0.16
N ASN A 198 11.39 -17.92 -0.98
CA ASN A 198 12.79 -17.70 -0.64
C ASN A 198 13.11 -16.20 -0.41
N GLN A 199 12.60 -15.31 -1.25
CA GLN A 199 12.74 -13.85 -1.03
C GLN A 199 12.07 -13.39 0.27
N ALA A 200 10.88 -13.91 0.60
CA ALA A 200 10.20 -13.60 1.86
C ALA A 200 10.99 -14.11 3.08
N ARG A 201 11.56 -15.33 2.99
CA ARG A 201 12.43 -15.91 4.02
C ARG A 201 13.71 -15.09 4.22
N LEU A 202 14.34 -14.62 3.13
CA LEU A 202 15.52 -13.76 3.20
C LEU A 202 15.22 -12.40 3.84
N ARG A 203 14.03 -11.82 3.59
CA ARG A 203 13.58 -10.59 4.26
C ARG A 203 13.31 -10.82 5.74
N LYS A 204 12.62 -11.90 6.10
CA LYS A 204 12.41 -12.32 7.49
C LYS A 204 13.76 -12.49 8.19
N ALA A 205 14.70 -13.18 7.54
CA ALA A 205 16.05 -13.32 8.04
C ALA A 205 16.71 -11.95 8.21
N HIS A 206 16.71 -11.06 7.23
CA HIS A 206 17.30 -9.72 7.35
C HIS A 206 16.68 -8.86 8.47
N ILE A 207 15.36 -8.94 8.68
CA ILE A 207 14.66 -8.20 9.74
C ILE A 207 14.94 -8.79 11.14
N LEU A 208 15.17 -10.10 11.22
CA LEU A 208 15.48 -10.80 12.47
C LEU A 208 16.99 -10.93 12.74
N SER A 209 17.82 -10.83 11.71
CA SER A 209 19.29 -11.02 11.73
C SER A 209 20.05 -9.71 11.77
N SER A 210 19.37 -8.55 11.76
CA SER A 210 19.96 -7.32 12.26
C SER A 210 20.36 -7.62 13.72
N LYS A 211 21.63 -8.00 13.90
CA LYS A 211 22.20 -8.40 15.18
C LYS A 211 21.88 -7.29 16.19
N PRO A 212 21.41 -7.63 17.41
CA PRO A 212 21.54 -6.68 18.49
C PRO A 212 23.04 -6.43 18.65
N LEU A 213 23.48 -5.22 18.27
CA LEU A 213 24.81 -4.74 18.61
C LEU A 213 24.80 -4.58 20.14
N TRP A 214 25.28 -5.62 20.83
CA TRP A 214 26.00 -5.37 22.07
C TRP A 214 27.31 -4.65 21.74
#